data_AF-A0A9X1L5C8-F1
#
_entry.id   AF-A0A9X1L5C8-F1
#
_cell.length_a   1.000
_cell.length_b   1.000
_cell.length_c   1.000
_cell.angle_alpha   90.00
_cell.angle_beta   90.00
_cell.angle_gamma   90.00
#
_symmetry.space_group_name_H-M   'P 1'
#
loop_
_entity.id
_entity.type
_entity.pdbx_description
1 polymer ?
#
loop_
_entity_poly.entity_id
_entity_poly.type
_entity_poly.pdbx_seq_one_letter_code
_entity_poly.pdbx_strand_id
1 'polypeptide(L)'
;MKNAVHGIIFKGFAGGGQGCTSFSPLLKTAKNASDHAAFFEAFFADGGDYLRYVSSATDGNIAPGDRLKISRREYKIGAVVNVQTDMLRKRLEEEGIIRG
;
A
#
# COMPACT_ATOMS: atom_id res chain seq x y z
N MET A 1 3.98 3.72 -5.90
CA MET A 1 2.64 3.33 -5.40
C MET A 1 2.54 1.85 -5.05
N LYS A 2 3.11 0.93 -5.87
CA LYS A 2 3.13 -0.53 -5.62
C LYS A 2 3.51 -0.93 -4.18
N ASN A 3 4.57 -0.32 -3.64
CA ASN A 3 5.08 -0.61 -2.30
C ASN A 3 4.06 -0.31 -1.18
N ALA A 4 3.19 0.68 -1.37
CA ALA A 4 2.19 1.02 -0.35
C ALA A 4 1.08 -0.03 -0.30
N VAL A 5 0.56 -0.43 -1.46
CA VAL A 5 -0.42 -1.52 -1.57
C VAL A 5 0.16 -2.83 -1.02
N HIS A 6 1.42 -3.13 -1.35
CA HIS A 6 2.13 -4.28 -0.78
C HIS A 6 2.24 -4.20 0.76
N GLY A 7 2.56 -3.01 1.30
CA GLY A 7 2.59 -2.79 2.74
C GLY A 7 1.26 -3.09 3.42
N ILE A 8 0.15 -2.60 2.85
CA ILE A 8 -1.22 -2.84 3.34
C ILE A 8 -1.59 -4.33 3.31
N ILE A 9 -1.23 -5.04 2.24
CA ILE A 9 -1.60 -6.45 2.08
C ILE A 9 -0.79 -7.34 3.03
N PHE A 10 0.54 -7.21 3.05
CA PHE A 10 1.41 -8.22 3.67
C PHE A 10 1.99 -7.82 5.03
N LYS A 11 2.09 -6.52 5.33
CA LYS A 11 2.82 -6.04 6.50
C LYS A 11 1.96 -5.29 7.50
N GLY A 12 0.98 -4.53 7.04
CA GLY A 12 0.33 -3.50 7.83
C GLY A 12 1.31 -2.42 8.30
N PHE A 13 0.83 -1.54 9.16
CA PHE A 13 1.68 -0.56 9.84
C PHE A 13 1.17 -0.28 11.25
N ALA A 14 2.10 -0.11 12.19
CA ALA A 14 1.78 0.41 13.50
C ALA A 14 1.45 1.91 13.36
N GLY A 15 0.35 2.34 13.97
CA GLY A 15 -0.07 3.74 13.94
C GLY A 15 1.01 4.61 14.59
N GLY A 16 1.38 5.70 13.91
CA GLY A 16 2.29 6.71 14.46
C GLY A 16 1.51 7.84 15.14
N GLY A 17 2.13 8.49 16.13
CA GLY A 17 1.52 9.53 16.98
C GLY A 17 0.98 10.80 16.28
N GLN A 18 0.98 10.85 14.95
CA GLN A 18 0.35 11.91 14.15
C GLN A 18 -1.03 11.50 13.59
N GLY A 19 -1.84 10.77 14.36
CA GLY A 19 -3.23 10.46 13.99
C GLY A 19 -3.42 9.37 12.92
N CYS A 20 -2.36 8.69 12.49
CA CYS A 20 -2.49 7.49 11.67
C CYS A 20 -2.90 6.32 12.57
N THR A 21 -4.12 5.84 12.43
CA THR A 21 -4.58 4.60 13.07
C THR A 21 -3.77 3.42 12.56
N SER A 22 -3.37 2.52 13.46
CA SER A 22 -2.70 1.28 13.06
C SER A 22 -3.56 0.51 12.07
N PHE A 23 -2.91 -0.09 11.07
CA PHE A 23 -3.56 -0.95 10.09
C PHE A 23 -2.94 -2.34 10.15
N SER A 24 -3.75 -3.34 10.48
CA SER A 24 -3.33 -4.74 10.42
C SER A 24 -3.24 -5.21 8.98
N PRO A 25 -2.26 -6.04 8.61
CA PRO A 25 -2.17 -6.58 7.26
C PRO A 25 -3.46 -7.30 6.86
N LEU A 26 -3.88 -7.13 5.61
CA LEU A 26 -5.03 -7.86 5.07
C LEU A 26 -4.76 -9.37 5.03
N LEU A 27 -3.53 -9.74 4.69
CA LEU A 27 -3.08 -11.12 4.65
C LEU A 27 -2.38 -11.48 5.95
N LYS A 28 -2.99 -12.37 6.73
CA LYS A 28 -2.43 -12.81 8.03
C LYS A 28 -1.38 -13.92 7.91
N THR A 29 -1.33 -14.62 6.77
CA THR A 29 -0.53 -15.84 6.62
C THR A 29 0.22 -15.85 5.30
N ALA A 30 1.53 -16.09 5.35
CA ALA A 30 2.40 -16.16 4.17
C ALA A 30 2.01 -17.28 3.20
N LYS A 31 1.37 -18.35 3.69
CA LYS A 31 0.85 -19.45 2.87
C LYS A 31 -0.13 -18.96 1.79
N ASN A 32 -1.04 -18.06 2.14
CA ASN A 32 -1.99 -17.50 1.18
C ASN A 32 -1.31 -16.56 0.16
N ALA A 33 -0.11 -16.04 0.46
CA ALA A 33 0.66 -15.29 -0.53
C ALA A 33 1.25 -16.23 -1.57
N SER A 34 1.89 -17.31 -1.11
CA SER A 34 2.56 -18.30 -1.96
C SER A 34 1.56 -19.11 -2.79
N ASP A 35 0.43 -19.52 -2.20
CA ASP A 35 -0.62 -20.28 -2.90
C ASP A 35 -1.26 -19.45 -4.04
N HIS A 36 -1.23 -18.12 -3.91
CA HIS A 36 -1.79 -17.17 -4.88
C HIS A 36 -0.70 -16.32 -5.55
N ALA A 37 0.53 -16.84 -5.66
CA ALA A 37 1.67 -16.11 -6.23
C ALA A 37 1.37 -15.58 -7.64
N ALA A 38 0.75 -16.39 -8.50
CA ALA A 38 0.38 -15.99 -9.86
C ALA A 38 -0.63 -14.82 -9.88
N PHE A 39 -1.58 -14.81 -8.95
CA PHE A 39 -2.50 -13.68 -8.79
C PHE A 39 -1.72 -12.42 -8.40
N PHE A 40 -0.85 -12.50 -7.39
CA PHE A 40 -0.10 -11.34 -6.92
C PHE A 40 0.90 -10.83 -7.97
N GLU A 41 1.51 -11.70 -8.77
CA GLU A 41 2.37 -11.31 -9.89
C GLU A 41 1.60 -10.52 -10.95
N ALA A 42 0.41 -11.00 -11.36
CA ALA A 42 -0.45 -10.28 -12.30
C ALA A 42 -1.03 -8.99 -11.68
N PHE A 43 -1.46 -9.05 -10.43
CA PHE A 43 -2.01 -7.94 -9.68
C PHE A 43 -1.01 -6.80 -9.55
N PHE A 44 0.27 -7.12 -9.31
CA PHE A 44 1.37 -6.17 -9.21
C PHE A 44 2.19 -6.01 -10.50
N ALA A 45 1.72 -6.52 -11.64
CA ALA A 45 2.38 -6.30 -12.93
C ALA A 45 2.40 -4.80 -13.28
N ASP A 46 3.20 -4.40 -14.26
CA ASP A 46 3.14 -3.04 -14.78
C ASP A 46 1.76 -2.79 -15.42
N GLY A 47 1.09 -1.69 -15.06
CA GLY A 47 -0.31 -1.47 -15.43
C GLY A 47 -1.31 -2.39 -14.71
N GLY A 48 -0.87 -3.16 -13.71
CA GLY A 48 -1.69 -4.15 -13.01
C GLY A 48 -2.82 -3.56 -12.17
N ASP A 49 -3.68 -4.46 -11.71
CA ASP A 49 -4.94 -4.14 -11.03
C ASP A 49 -4.74 -3.33 -9.73
N TYR A 50 -3.56 -3.44 -9.11
CA TYR A 50 -3.19 -2.65 -7.92
C TYR A 50 -3.37 -1.14 -8.10
N LEU A 51 -3.24 -0.62 -9.32
CA LEU A 51 -3.41 0.80 -9.64
C LEU A 51 -4.83 1.31 -9.37
N ARG A 52 -5.84 0.44 -9.42
CA ARG A 52 -7.24 0.81 -9.14
C ARG A 52 -7.48 1.12 -7.67
N TYR A 53 -6.64 0.58 -6.79
CA TYR A 53 -6.77 0.68 -5.34
C TYR A 53 -5.83 1.70 -4.72
N VAL A 54 -5.01 2.38 -5.54
CA VAL A 54 -4.07 3.39 -5.08
C VAL A 54 -4.22 4.66 -5.90
N SER A 55 -4.41 5.77 -5.19
CA SER A 55 -4.35 7.11 -5.79
C SER A 55 -3.20 7.86 -5.15
N SER A 56 -2.48 8.65 -5.94
CA SER A 56 -1.53 9.60 -5.37
C SER A 56 -2.31 10.74 -4.74
N ALA A 57 -1.99 11.10 -3.51
CA ALA A 57 -2.53 12.33 -2.91
C ALA A 57 -1.95 13.58 -3.61
N THR A 58 -0.78 13.43 -4.21
CA THR A 58 -0.06 14.42 -5.00
C THR A 58 0.22 13.83 -6.38
N ASP A 59 -0.45 14.35 -7.41
CA ASP A 59 -0.47 13.90 -8.82
C ASP A 59 0.92 13.87 -9.50
N GLY A 60 1.86 13.07 -8.97
CA GLY A 60 3.29 13.09 -9.34
C GLY A 60 4.05 14.36 -8.93
N ASN A 61 3.37 15.37 -8.39
CA ASN A 61 3.97 16.65 -8.06
C ASN A 61 4.48 16.64 -6.61
N ILE A 62 5.79 16.47 -6.43
CA ILE A 62 6.44 16.66 -5.12
C ILE A 62 6.33 18.15 -4.77
N ALA A 63 5.30 18.52 -4.01
CA ALA A 63 5.12 19.89 -3.56
C ALA A 63 6.29 20.27 -2.60
N PRO A 64 6.62 21.57 -2.46
CA PRO A 64 7.66 22.01 -1.53
C PRO A 64 7.45 21.50 -0.09
N GLY A 65 6.20 21.21 0.31
CA GLY A 65 5.84 20.65 1.61
C GLY A 65 6.13 19.15 1.77
N ASP A 66 6.28 18.38 0.69
CA ASP A 66 6.65 16.95 0.72
C ASP A 66 8.15 16.74 0.95
N ARG A 67 8.94 17.82 0.86
CA ARG A 67 10.40 17.83 1.03
C ARG A 67 10.74 18.24 2.46
N LEU A 68 10.77 17.28 3.38
CA LEU A 68 11.25 17.57 4.73
C LEU A 68 12.77 17.63 4.72
N LYS A 69 13.34 18.82 4.91
CA LYS A 69 14.78 19.00 5.06
C LYS A 69 15.22 18.40 6.39
N ILE A 70 15.91 17.26 6.33
CA ILE A 70 16.42 16.58 7.53
C ILE A 70 17.78 17.14 7.93
N SER A 71 18.60 17.59 6.96
CA SER A 71 19.91 18.18 7.24
C SER A 71 20.40 19.12 6.12
N ARG A 72 21.63 19.65 6.22
CA ARG A 72 22.19 20.61 5.22
C ARG A 72 22.26 20.05 3.80
N ARG A 73 22.37 18.72 3.63
CA ARG A 73 22.43 18.03 2.33
C ARG A 73 21.42 16.87 2.18
N GLU A 74 20.53 16.66 3.16
CA GLU A 74 19.62 15.52 3.18
C GLU A 74 18.17 15.97 3.20
N TYR A 75 17.41 15.44 2.23
CA TYR A 75 16.00 15.71 2.05
C TYR A 75 15.24 14.39 2.13
N LYS A 76 14.24 14.33 3.00
CA LYS A 76 13.28 13.23 3.02
C LYS A 76 12.12 13.64 2.12
N ILE A 77 11.94 12.88 1.05
CA ILE A 77 10.78 13.01 0.18
C ILE A 77 9.71 12.07 0.71
N GLY A 78 8.64 12.64 1.28
CA GLY A 78 7.44 11.89 1.61
C GLY A 78 6.56 11.79 0.38
N ALA A 79 6.27 10.59 -0.10
CA ALA A 79 5.20 10.38 -1.05
C ALA A 79 3.96 9.93 -0.29
N VAL A 80 2.93 10.78 -0.25
CA VAL A 80 1.64 10.43 0.38
C VAL A 80 0.78 9.73 -0.66
N VAL A 81 0.33 8.53 -0.33
CA VAL A 81 -0.53 7.71 -1.20
C VAL A 81 -1.76 7.29 -0.43
N ASN A 82 -2.91 7.37 -1.10
CA ASN A 82 -4.18 6.92 -0.57
C ASN A 82 -4.45 5.51 -1.11
N VAL A 83 -4.59 4.55 -0.21
CA VAL A 83 -4.93 3.16 -0.57
C VAL A 83 -6.38 2.90 -0.15
N GLN A 84 -7.20 2.44 -1.09
CA GLN A 84 -8.59 2.08 -0.83
C GLN A 84 -8.67 0.68 -0.22
N THR A 85 -8.49 0.62 1.11
CA THR A 85 -8.36 -0.65 1.85
C THR A 85 -9.63 -1.50 1.83
N ASP A 86 -10.81 -0.89 1.84
CA ASP A 86 -12.09 -1.62 1.83
C ASP A 86 -12.33 -2.32 0.50
N MET A 87 -12.06 -1.64 -0.63
CA MET A 87 -12.17 -2.25 -1.95
C MET A 87 -11.11 -3.34 -2.16
N LEU A 88 -9.89 -3.11 -1.66
CA LEU A 88 -8.82 -4.09 -1.73
C LEU A 88 -9.14 -5.35 -0.92
N ARG A 89 -9.72 -5.19 0.29
CA ARG A 89 -10.20 -6.31 1.11
C ARG A 89 -11.24 -7.13 0.35
N LYS A 90 -12.27 -6.49 -0.20
CA LYS A 90 -13.31 -7.18 -0.98
C LYS A 90 -12.74 -7.97 -2.16
N ARG A 91 -11.80 -7.38 -2.90
CA ARG A 91 -11.15 -8.07 -4.03
C ARG A 91 -10.42 -9.34 -3.58
N LEU A 92 -9.69 -9.27 -2.47
CA LEU A 92 -8.98 -10.42 -1.91
C LEU A 92 -9.94 -11.48 -1.33
N GLU A 93 -11.10 -11.08 -0.82
CA GLU A 93 -12.17 -11.99 -0.37
C GLU A 93 -12.85 -12.70 -1.56
N GLU A 94 -13.14 -11.97 -2.65
CA GLU A 94 -13.70 -12.51 -3.89
C GLU A 94 -12.78 -13.57 -4.52
N GLU A 95 -11.47 -13.33 -4.50
CA GLU A 95 -10.45 -14.27 -5.00
C GLU A 95 -10.15 -15.40 -4.02
N GLY A 96 -10.81 -15.44 -2.84
CA GLY A 96 -10.65 -16.47 -1.83
C GLY A 96 -9.31 -16.44 -1.07
N ILE A 97 -8.56 -15.35 -1.19
CA ILE A 97 -7.21 -15.18 -0.63
C ILE A 97 -7.28 -14.88 0.88
N ILE A 98 -8.29 -14.13 1.30
CA ILE A 98 -8.57 -13.81 2.70
C ILE A 98 -10.01 -14.17 3.06
N ARG A 99 -10.24 -14.43 4.36
CA ARG A 99 -11.58 -14.66 4.91
C ARG A 99 -12.02 -13.41 5.66
N GLY A 100 -13.22 -12.93 5.33
CA GLY A 100 -13.92 -11.84 6.01
C GLY A 100 -14.31 -12.18 7.44
#